data_AF-A0A7J6GIR7-F1
#
_entry.id   AF-A0A7J6GIR7-F1
#
_cell.length_a   1.000
_cell.length_b   1.000
_cell.length_c   1.000
_cell.angle_alpha   90.00
_cell.angle_beta   90.00
_cell.angle_gamma   90.00
#
_symmetry.space_group_name_H-M   'P 1'
#
loop_
_entity.id
_entity.type
_entity.pdbx_description
1 polymer ?
#
loop_
_entity_poly.entity_id
_entity_poly.type
_entity_poly.pdbx_seq_one_letter_code
_entity_poly.pdbx_strand_id
1 'polypeptide(L)'
;MLFLSGKNNGLITSTTSVKSEQKVVDFKQVDANVHQLKGSSASIGAMRLKNVCVNFRNYCEAQNVEGCLRCLQHVQQECSVLKSKLEKLFMLEQQIVAAGGKIPVLE
;
A
#
# COMPACT_ATOMS: atom_id res chain seq x y z
N MET A 1 2.77 3.68 11.62
CA MET A 1 1.30 3.90 11.64
C MET A 1 0.88 5.13 10.79
N LEU A 2 1.44 5.33 9.59
CA LEU A 2 1.27 6.60 8.85
C LEU A 2 0.53 6.50 7.50
N PHE A 3 -0.28 5.46 7.29
CA PHE A 3 -1.27 5.44 6.18
C PHE A 3 -2.71 5.13 6.61
N LEU A 4 -2.97 4.98 7.91
CA LEU A 4 -4.34 4.72 8.40
C LEU A 4 -4.95 5.89 9.20
N SER A 5 -4.18 6.92 9.54
CA SER A 5 -4.72 8.14 10.16
C SER A 5 -4.83 9.27 9.15
N GLY A 6 -6.05 9.53 8.67
CA GLY A 6 -6.53 10.90 8.50
C GLY A 6 -6.04 11.70 7.29
N LYS A 7 -6.05 11.11 6.08
CA LYS A 7 -6.31 11.89 4.86
C LYS A 7 -7.38 11.20 4.03
N ASN A 8 -8.63 11.46 4.39
CA ASN A 8 -9.74 11.28 3.47
C ASN A 8 -9.60 12.29 2.32
N ASN A 9 -9.87 11.80 1.11
CA ASN A 9 -10.28 12.51 -0.09
C ASN A 9 -9.17 12.94 -1.07
N GLY A 10 -8.84 12.02 -1.99
CA GLY A 10 -8.17 12.37 -3.24
C GLY A 10 -7.78 11.21 -4.17
N LEU A 11 -7.56 9.98 -3.67
CA LEU A 11 -6.91 8.94 -4.49
C LEU A 11 -7.66 7.58 -4.60
N ILE A 12 -8.90 7.46 -4.11
CA ILE A 12 -9.62 6.16 -4.15
C ILE A 12 -10.97 6.16 -4.87
N THR A 13 -11.38 7.23 -5.57
CA THR A 13 -12.68 7.27 -6.29
C THR A 13 -12.60 7.63 -7.77
N SER A 14 -11.42 7.78 -8.37
CA SER A 14 -11.34 8.20 -9.79
C SER A 14 -11.22 7.07 -10.81
N THR A 15 -11.12 5.80 -10.41
CA THR A 15 -10.89 4.70 -11.38
C THR A 15 -12.14 4.08 -11.98
N THR A 16 -13.32 4.68 -11.83
CA THR A 16 -14.55 4.16 -12.48
C THR A 16 -15.25 5.12 -13.43
N SER A 17 -14.60 6.19 -13.91
CA SER A 17 -15.09 6.99 -15.05
C SER A 17 -14.04 8.00 -15.52
N VAL A 18 -13.06 7.58 -16.32
CA VAL A 18 -12.30 8.54 -17.13
C VAL A 18 -12.13 7.97 -18.53
N LYS A 19 -13.12 8.26 -19.37
CA LYS A 19 -12.94 8.33 -20.82
C LYS A 19 -11.79 9.29 -21.10
N SER A 20 -10.80 8.81 -21.83
CA SER A 20 -9.98 9.56 -22.79
C SER A 20 -9.66 11.01 -22.42
N GLU A 21 -8.59 11.22 -21.67
CA GLU A 21 -7.74 12.41 -21.78
C GLU A 21 -6.36 11.98 -21.26
N GLN A 22 -5.31 12.10 -22.08
CA GLN A 22 -3.93 11.85 -21.68
C GLN A 22 -3.58 12.79 -20.52
N LYS A 23 -3.86 12.37 -19.29
CA LYS A 23 -3.46 13.10 -18.09
C LYS A 23 -1.95 12.98 -17.99
N VAL A 24 -1.25 14.08 -18.24
CA VAL A 24 0.21 14.18 -18.08
C VAL A 24 0.57 13.62 -16.70
N VAL A 25 1.37 12.55 -16.69
CA VAL A 25 1.80 11.90 -15.44
C VAL A 25 2.84 12.80 -14.78
N ASP A 26 2.48 13.40 -13.64
CA ASP A 26 3.46 14.09 -12.80
C ASP A 26 4.29 13.07 -12.02
N PHE A 27 5.40 12.63 -12.62
CA PHE A 27 6.31 11.67 -12.02
C PHE A 27 6.92 12.15 -10.69
N LYS A 28 7.04 13.47 -10.45
CA LYS A 28 7.55 13.98 -9.18
C LYS A 28 6.54 13.74 -8.06
N GLN A 29 5.26 13.99 -8.33
CA GLN A 29 4.20 13.71 -7.37
C GLN A 29 4.08 12.20 -7.10
N VAL A 30 4.18 11.37 -8.14
CA VAL A 30 4.15 9.91 -7.98
C VAL A 30 5.34 9.41 -7.16
N ASP A 31 6.57 9.88 -7.43
CA ASP A 31 7.78 9.53 -6.66
C ASP A 31 7.62 9.86 -5.17
N ALA A 32 7.15 11.07 -4.85
CA ALA A 32 6.93 11.50 -3.46
C ALA A 32 5.94 10.59 -2.72
N ASN A 33 4.84 10.20 -3.38
CA ASN A 33 3.85 9.29 -2.80
C ASN A 33 4.42 7.88 -2.59
N VAL A 34 5.16 7.36 -3.57
CA VAL A 34 5.81 6.04 -3.48
C VAL A 34 6.87 6.03 -2.38
N HIS A 35 7.63 7.12 -2.21
CA HIS A 35 8.60 7.27 -1.14
C HIS A 35 7.96 7.19 0.24
N GLN A 36 6.83 7.89 0.45
CA GLN A 36 6.09 7.84 1.71
C GLN A 36 5.51 6.46 1.98
N LEU A 37 4.98 5.81 0.95
CA LEU A 37 4.46 4.45 1.05
C LEU A 37 5.58 3.43 1.40
N LYS A 38 6.78 3.59 0.83
CA LYS A 38 7.97 2.80 1.19
C LYS A 38 8.33 2.95 2.66
N GLY A 39 8.39 4.20 3.16
CA GLY A 39 8.70 4.46 4.57
C GLY A 39 7.66 3.85 5.51
N SER A 40 6.39 4.02 5.17
CA SER A 40 5.29 3.52 5.99
C SER A 40 5.19 1.99 5.99
N SER A 41 5.36 1.34 4.84
CA SER A 41 5.41 -0.12 4.74
C SER A 41 6.59 -0.71 5.51
N ALA A 42 7.78 -0.06 5.48
CA ALA A 42 8.91 -0.47 6.30
C ALA A 42 8.61 -0.37 7.81
N SER A 43 7.94 0.71 8.26
CA SER A 43 7.63 0.93 9.68
C SER A 43 6.71 -0.13 10.32
N ILE A 44 5.94 -0.86 9.50
CA ILE A 44 5.03 -1.93 9.95
C ILE A 44 5.51 -3.32 9.54
N GLY A 45 6.75 -3.45 9.05
CA GLY A 45 7.31 -4.73 8.62
C GLY A 45 6.71 -5.30 7.32
N ALA A 46 5.97 -4.50 6.54
CA ALA A 46 5.36 -4.93 5.27
C ALA A 46 6.40 -5.00 4.14
N MET A 47 7.31 -5.97 4.22
CA MET A 47 8.51 -6.04 3.38
C MET A 47 8.21 -6.22 1.89
N ARG A 48 7.19 -7.01 1.53
CA ARG A 48 6.79 -7.22 0.13
C ARG A 48 6.31 -5.90 -0.51
N LEU A 49 5.46 -5.16 0.20
CA LEU A 49 4.97 -3.85 -0.25
C LEU A 49 6.11 -2.84 -0.36
N LYS A 50 7.01 -2.78 0.63
CA LYS A 50 8.21 -1.94 0.58
C LYS A 50 9.06 -2.22 -0.67
N ASN A 51 9.27 -3.49 -1.00
CA ASN A 51 10.08 -3.87 -2.17
C ASN A 51 9.42 -3.47 -3.49
N VAL A 52 8.09 -3.58 -3.60
CA VAL A 52 7.36 -3.06 -4.76
C VAL A 52 7.54 -1.54 -4.88
N CYS A 53 7.48 -0.78 -3.77
CA CYS A 53 7.71 0.66 -3.79
C CYS A 53 9.14 1.03 -4.24
N VAL A 54 10.16 0.21 -3.91
CA VAL A 54 11.52 0.42 -4.41
C VAL A 54 11.55 0.29 -5.94
N ASN A 55 10.95 -0.77 -6.49
CA ASN A 55 10.90 -0.97 -7.95
C ASN A 55 10.09 0.11 -8.66
N PHE A 56 8.96 0.54 -8.08
CA PHE A 56 8.13 1.62 -8.61
C PHE A 56 8.97 2.89 -8.77
N ARG A 57 9.77 3.23 -7.76
CA ARG A 57 10.64 4.41 -7.79
C ARG A 57 11.56 4.45 -9.01
N ASN A 58 12.20 3.31 -9.33
CA ASN A 58 13.08 3.19 -10.49
C ASN A 58 12.34 3.49 -11.81
N TYR A 59 11.07 3.08 -11.93
CA TYR A 59 10.25 3.39 -13.11
C TYR A 59 9.78 4.85 -13.14
N CYS A 60 9.55 5.49 -11.97
CA CYS A 60 9.28 6.92 -11.91
C CYS A 60 10.48 7.75 -12.39
N GLU A 61 11.69 7.40 -11.95
CA GLU A 61 12.93 8.05 -12.37
C GLU A 61 13.20 7.86 -13.87
N ALA A 62 12.93 6.66 -14.40
CA ALA A 62 13.01 6.36 -15.82
C ALA A 62 11.84 6.93 -16.66
N GLN A 63 10.88 7.63 -16.04
CA GLN A 63 9.65 8.14 -16.65
C GLN A 63 8.87 7.07 -17.46
N ASN A 64 8.95 5.82 -17.03
CA ASN A 64 8.32 4.69 -17.70
C ASN A 64 6.87 4.53 -17.21
N VAL A 65 5.93 5.11 -17.96
CA VAL A 65 4.49 5.08 -17.63
C VAL A 65 3.96 3.65 -17.48
N GLU A 66 4.33 2.74 -18.37
CA GLU A 66 3.84 1.36 -18.35
C GLU A 66 4.38 0.61 -17.12
N GLY A 67 5.66 0.78 -16.81
CA GLY A 67 6.30 0.22 -15.61
C GLY A 67 5.69 0.75 -14.31
N CYS A 68 5.40 2.06 -14.26
CA CYS A 68 4.68 2.68 -13.15
C CYS A 68 3.26 2.12 -12.99
N LEU A 69 2.52 1.94 -14.08
CA LEU A 69 1.16 1.41 -14.03
C LEU A 69 1.14 -0.05 -13.53
N ARG A 70 2.08 -0.87 -14.00
CA ARG A 70 2.24 -2.25 -13.52
C ARG A 70 2.63 -2.29 -12.04
N CYS A 71 3.53 -1.41 -11.60
CA CYS A 71 3.89 -1.30 -10.19
C CYS A 71 2.71 -0.83 -9.32
N LEU A 72 1.87 0.07 -9.83
CA LEU A 72 0.67 0.51 -9.13
C LEU A 72 -0.30 -0.65 -8.88
N GLN A 73 -0.51 -1.51 -9.88
CA GLN A 73 -1.31 -2.73 -9.72
C GLN A 73 -0.72 -3.66 -8.66
N HIS A 74 0.61 -3.86 -8.68
CA HIS A 74 1.30 -4.66 -7.64
C HIS A 74 1.17 -4.05 -6.24
N VAL A 75 1.29 -2.72 -6.10
CA VAL A 75 1.07 -2.02 -4.82
C VAL A 75 -0.33 -2.29 -4.30
N GLN A 76 -1.36 -2.17 -5.15
CA GLN A 76 -2.74 -2.42 -4.76
C GLN A 76 -2.96 -3.87 -4.31
N GLN A 77 -2.39 -4.83 -5.04
CA GLN A 77 -2.46 -6.25 -4.69
C GLN A 77 -1.78 -6.54 -3.35
N GLU A 78 -0.56 -6.04 -3.13
CA GLU A 78 0.18 -6.25 -1.88
C GLU A 78 -0.50 -5.57 -0.70
N CYS A 79 -1.07 -4.38 -0.88
CA CYS A 79 -1.89 -3.71 0.14
C CYS A 79 -3.13 -4.55 0.51
N SER A 80 -3.83 -5.11 -0.48
CA SER A 80 -4.99 -5.95 -0.27
C SER A 80 -4.63 -7.23 0.51
N VAL A 81 -3.56 -7.92 0.10
CA VAL A 81 -3.07 -9.12 0.78
C VAL A 81 -2.65 -8.81 2.22
N LEU A 82 -1.91 -7.71 2.43
CA LEU A 82 -1.50 -7.28 3.77
C LEU A 82 -2.71 -6.99 4.65
N LYS A 83 -3.69 -6.24 4.14
CA LYS A 83 -4.92 -5.91 4.85
C LYS A 83 -5.68 -7.18 5.25
N SER A 84 -5.93 -8.10 4.33
CA SER A 84 -6.65 -9.34 4.64
C SER A 84 -5.90 -10.23 5.64
N LYS A 85 -4.56 -10.23 5.64
CA LYS A 85 -3.78 -10.96 6.64
C LYS A 85 -3.88 -10.33 8.02
N LEU A 86 -3.78 -9.01 8.11
CA LEU A 86 -3.92 -8.27 9.37
C LEU A 86 -5.32 -8.41 9.95
N GLU A 87 -6.36 -8.29 9.12
CA GLU A 87 -7.75 -8.49 9.55
C GLU A 87 -7.96 -9.89 10.13
N LYS A 88 -7.47 -10.94 9.46
CA LYS A 88 -7.53 -12.31 9.98
C LYS A 88 -6.77 -12.48 11.29
N LEU A 89 -5.58 -11.87 11.40
CA LEU A 89 -4.79 -11.92 12.61
C LEU A 89 -5.54 -11.27 13.79
N PHE A 90 -6.09 -10.07 13.60
CA PHE A 90 -6.87 -9.39 14.64
C PHE A 90 -8.15 -10.15 15.00
N MET A 91 -8.82 -10.78 14.02
CA MET A 91 -9.97 -11.64 14.30
C MET A 91 -9.58 -12.84 15.17
N LEU A 92 -8.46 -13.50 14.91
CA LEU A 92 -7.97 -14.62 15.72
C LEU A 92 -7.58 -14.16 17.12
N GLU A 93 -6.90 -13.03 17.27
CA GLU A 93 -6.58 -12.44 18.57
C GLU A 93 -7.83 -12.18 19.41
N GLN A 94 -8.87 -11.58 18.80
CA GLN A 94 -10.15 -11.35 19.46
C GLN A 94 -10.82 -12.67 19.88
N GLN A 95 -10.78 -13.71 19.05
CA GLN A 95 -11.33 -15.03 19.38
C GLN A 95 -10.59 -15.69 20.54
N ILE A 96 -9.25 -15.62 20.56
CA ILE A 96 -8.43 -16.15 21.65
C ILE A 96 -8.80 -15.46 22.97
N VAL A 97 -8.85 -14.13 22.96
CA VAL A 97 -9.20 -13.34 24.17
C VAL A 97 -10.64 -13.62 24.61
N ALA A 98 -11.59 -13.70 23.68
CA ALA A 98 -12.99 -14.02 23.99
C ALA A 98 -13.17 -15.42 24.59
N ALA A 99 -12.32 -16.37 24.21
CA ALA A 99 -12.27 -17.71 24.79
C ALA A 99 -11.52 -17.78 26.14
N GLY A 100 -11.04 -16.64 26.67
CA GLY A 100 -10.28 -16.57 27.93
C GLY A 100 -8.78 -16.91 27.79
N GLY A 101 -8.27 -17.04 26.57
CA GLY A 101 -6.87 -17.28 26.27
C GLY A 101 -6.01 -16.01 26.33
N LYS A 102 -4.69 -16.18 26.25
CA LYS A 102 -3.71 -15.08 26.12
C LYS A 102 -3.09 -15.11 24.73
N ILE A 103 -2.91 -13.94 24.12
CA ILE A 103 -2.24 -13.82 22.82
C ILE A 103 -0.76 -14.19 22.99
N PRO A 104 -0.24 -15.15 22.21
CA PRO A 104 1.18 -15.50 22.27
C PRO A 104 2.03 -14.35 21.74
N VAL A 105 3.05 -13.95 22.50
CA VAL A 105 4.05 -12.96 22.10
C VAL A 105 5.22 -13.69 21.48
N LEU A 106 5.70 -13.21 20.33
CA LEU A 106 6.91 -13.74 19.70
C LEU A 106 8.12 -13.00 20.30
N GLU A 107 9.01 -13.74 20.97
CA GLU A 107 10.31 -13.25 21.45
C GLU A 107 11.35 -13.16 20.33
#